data_AF-A0A920QYG7-F1
#
_entry.id   AF-A0A920QYG7-F1
#
_cell.length_a   1.000
_cell.length_b   1.000
_cell.length_c   1.000
_cell.angle_alpha   90.00
_cell.angle_beta   90.00
_cell.angle_gamma   90.00
#
_symmetry.space_group_name_H-M   'P 1'
#
loop_
_entity.id
_entity.type
_entity.pdbx_description
1 polymer ?
#
loop_
_entity_poly.entity_id
_entity_poly.type
_entity_poly.pdbx_seq_one_letter_code
_entity_poly.pdbx_strand_id
1 'polypeptide(L)' 'MAYRDKATVNWCPELNTVLANEQVIDGKDERTGAEVIHTEMTQWFFRITKYADELLDHSHIDWPEKIKNFAG' A
#
# COMPACT_ATOMS: atom_id res chain seq x y z
N MET A 1 -1.63 -13.87 -8.58
CA MET A 1 -1.45 -12.52 -9.16
C MET A 1 -0.26 -11.80 -8.53
N ALA A 2 0.92 -12.42 -8.59
CA ALA A 2 2.16 -11.78 -8.17
C ALA A 2 3.09 -11.68 -9.38
N TYR A 3 3.85 -10.61 -9.48
CA TYR A 3 4.86 -10.43 -10.51
C TYR A 3 6.06 -9.70 -9.93
N ARG A 4 7.21 -9.82 -10.60
CA ARG A 4 8.44 -9.16 -10.21
C ARG A 4 8.76 -8.07 -11.23
N ASP A 5 9.03 -6.86 -10.74
CA ASP A 5 9.35 -5.72 -11.60
C ASP A 5 10.34 -4.78 -10.91
N LYS A 6 10.99 -3.91 -11.68
CA LYS A 6 11.85 -2.85 -11.15
C LYS A 6 11.01 -1.58 -10.97
N ALA A 7 10.97 -1.05 -9.76
CA ALA A 7 10.23 0.17 -9.45
C ALA A 7 10.93 0.98 -8.37
N THR A 8 10.54 2.25 -8.25
CA THR A 8 10.83 3.05 -7.06
C THR A 8 9.97 2.54 -5.90
N VAL A 9 10.60 2.20 -4.79
CA VAL A 9 9.94 1.65 -3.60
C VAL A 9 10.18 2.55 -2.39
N ASN A 10 9.22 2.53 -1.47
CA ASN A 10 9.35 3.14 -0.15
C ASN A 10 10.30 2.29 0.70
N TRP A 11 11.36 2.88 1.24
CA TRP A 11 12.36 2.21 2.05
C TRP A 11 12.45 2.83 3.44
N CYS A 12 12.37 1.98 4.46
CA CYS A 12 12.61 2.36 5.85
C CYS A 12 14.05 1.98 6.26
N PRO A 13 14.94 2.95 6.49
CA PRO A 13 16.34 2.67 6.85
C PRO A 13 16.49 2.07 8.25
N GLU A 14 15.59 2.39 9.18
CA GLU A 14 15.63 1.86 10.54
C GLU A 14 15.33 0.36 10.57
N LEU A 15 14.35 -0.07 9.78
CA LEU A 15 13.95 -1.47 9.68
C LEU A 15 14.72 -2.26 8.63
N ASN A 16 15.46 -1.57 7.76
CA ASN A 16 16.12 -2.14 6.58
C ASN A 16 15.17 -2.99 5.73
N THR A 17 13.98 -2.46 5.44
CA THR A 17 12.97 -3.14 4.62
C THR A 17 12.22 -2.16 3.74
N VAL A 18 11.63 -2.70 2.67
CA VAL A 18 10.64 -1.99 1.85
C VAL A 18 9.30 -1.90 2.59
N LEU A 19 8.56 -0.84 2.31
CA LEU A 19 7.19 -0.59 2.79
C LEU A 19 6.22 -0.55 1.62
N ALA A 20 4.99 -1.04 1.85
CA ALA A 20 3.88 -0.76 0.94
C ALA A 20 3.45 0.71 1.06
N ASN A 21 2.68 1.22 0.08
CA ASN A 21 2.23 2.62 0.09
C ASN A 21 1.34 2.93 1.31
N GLU A 22 0.51 1.97 1.69
CA GLU A 22 -0.44 2.09 2.81
C GLU A 22 0.25 2.17 4.18
N GLN A 23 1.52 1.78 4.26
CA GLN A 23 2.33 1.82 5.49
C GLN A 23 3.10 3.14 5.65
N VAL A 24 2.95 4.07 4.69
CA VAL A 24 3.61 5.38 4.72
C VAL A 24 2.56 6.44 5.07
N ILE A 25 2.65 6.97 6.29
CA ILE A 25 1.76 8.02 6.81
C ILE A 25 2.56 9.31 6.95
N ASP A 26 2.15 10.36 6.25
CA ASP A 26 2.83 11.66 6.22
C ASP A 26 4.35 11.56 5.90
N GLY A 27 4.71 10.65 4.98
CA GLY A 27 6.10 10.41 4.57
C GLY A 27 6.94 9.61 5.58
N LYS A 28 6.29 9.01 6.58
CA LYS A 28 6.94 8.22 7.64
C LYS A 28 6.40 6.81 7.73
N ASP A 29 7.23 5.90 8.20
CA ASP A 29 6.83 4.54 8.54
C ASP A 29 5.74 4.56 9.63
N GLU A 30 4.61 3.91 9.39
CA GLU A 30 3.47 3.84 10.33
C GLU A 30 3.85 3.30 11.72
N ARG A 31 4.88 2.46 11.80
CA ARG A 31 5.26 1.72 13.00
C ARG A 31 6.38 2.39 13.77
N THR A 32 7.40 2.88 13.07
CA THR A 32 8.58 3.48 13.72
C THR A 32 8.57 5.02 13.71
N GLY A 33 7.80 5.63 12.82
CA GLY A 33 7.84 7.08 12.57
C GLY A 33 9.12 7.54 11.86
N ALA A 34 9.95 6.60 11.40
CA ALA A 34 11.17 6.90 10.64
C ALA A 34 10.82 7.52 9.29
N GLU A 35 11.69 8.40 8.81
CA GLU A 35 11.55 9.02 7.50
C GLU A 35 11.73 7.98 6.39
N VAL A 36 10.80 7.98 5.44
CA VAL A 36 10.82 7.08 4.29
C VAL A 36 11.64 7.69 3.16
N ILE A 37 12.54 6.89 2.59
CA ILE A 37 13.31 7.27 1.40
C ILE A 37 12.86 6.45 0.19
N HIS A 38 13.08 6.98 -1.00
CA HIS A 38 12.73 6.32 -2.26
C HIS A 38 13.97 5.69 -2.89
N THR A 39 13.90 4.39 -3.18
CA THR A 39 15.02 3.64 -3.80
C THR A 39 14.53 2.83 -5.00
N GLU A 40 15.32 2.73 -6.07
CA GLU A 40 15.02 1.78 -7.15
C GLU A 40 15.42 0.36 -6.76
N MET A 41 14.44 -0.56 -6.73
CA MET A 41 14.70 -1.98 -6.46
C MET A 41 13.81 -2.88 -7.32
N THR A 42 14.29 -4.10 -7.56
CA THR A 42 13.43 -5.18 -8.05
C THR A 42 12.64 -5.74 -6.88
N GLN A 43 11.31 -5.71 -6.95
CA GLN A 43 10.41 -6.18 -5.90
C GLN A 43 9.27 -7.03 -6.46
N TRP A 44 8.58 -7.71 -5.54
CA TRP A 44 7.37 -8.46 -5.83
C TRP A 44 6.14 -7.59 -5.59
N PHE A 45 5.24 -7.59 -6.55
CA PHE A 45 4.01 -6.81 -6.53
C PHE A 45 2.81 -7.72 -6.74
N PHE A 46 1.72 -7.42 -6.04
CA PHE A 46 0.42 -7.96 -6.40
C PHE A 46 -0.21 -7.12 -7.50
N ARG A 47 -0.88 -7.75 -8.46
CA ARG A 47 -1.67 -7.05 -9.49
C ARG A 47 -3.00 -6.56 -8.91
N ILE A 48 -2.97 -5.86 -7.78
CA ILE A 48 -4.18 -5.44 -7.04
C ILE A 48 -5.01 -4.44 -7.85
N THR A 49 -4.39 -3.63 -8.70
CA THR A 49 -5.07 -2.68 -9.60
C THR A 49 -6.04 -3.35 -10.57
N LYS A 50 -5.82 -4.63 -10.92
CA LYS A 50 -6.77 -5.39 -11.75
C LYS A 50 -8.10 -5.65 -11.02
N TYR A 51 -8.11 -5.53 -9.70
CA TYR A 51 -9.28 -5.74 -8.85
C TYR A 51 -9.85 -4.42 -8.32
N ALA A 52 -9.40 -3.26 -8.81
CA ALA A 52 -9.84 -1.97 -8.31
C ALA A 52 -11.37 -1.83 -8.37
N ASP A 53 -12.00 -2.17 -9.49
CA ASP A 53 -13.47 -2.06 -9.65
C ASP A 53 -14.23 -2.99 -8.69
N GLU A 54 -13.74 -4.22 -8.47
CA GLU A 54 -14.34 -5.17 -7.53
C GLU A 54 -14.16 -4.71 -6.07
N LEU A 55 -13.00 -4.14 -5.73
CA LEU A 55 -12.71 -3.62 -4.40
C LEU A 55 -13.53 -2.36 -4.08
N LEU A 56 -13.86 -1.56 -5.10
CA LEU A 56 -14.72 -0.38 -5.00
C LEU A 56 -16.22 -0.71 -5.00
N ASP A 57 -16.62 -1.93 -5.38
CA ASP A 57 -18.02 -2.35 -5.31
C ASP A 57 -18.36 -2.95 -3.94
N HIS A 58 -18.78 -2.08 -3.02
CA HIS A 58 -19.25 -2.47 -1.69
C HIS A 58 -20.75 -2.76 -1.64
N SER A 59 -21.49 -2.72 -2.76
CA SER A 59 -22.96 -2.75 -2.78
C SER A 59 -23.56 -4.01 -2.17
N HIS A 60 -22.79 -5.10 -2.16
CA HIS A 60 -23.19 -6.42 -1.69
C HIS A 60 -22.75 -6.71 -0.24
N ILE A 61 -22.14 -5.75 0.46
CA ILE A 61 -21.57 -5.96 1.80
C ILE A 61 -22.22 -5.03 2.84
N ASP A 62 -22.71 -5.62 3.94
CA ASP A 62 -23.35 -4.88 5.04
C ASP A 62 -22.32 -4.31 6.04
N TRP A 63 -21.60 -3.26 5.62
CA TRP A 63 -20.67 -2.53 6.49
C TRP A 63 -21.38 -1.43 7.30
N PRO A 64 -20.87 -1.08 8.50
CA PRO A 64 -21.22 0.16 9.18
C PRO A 64 -20.95 1.39 8.29
N GLU A 65 -21.86 2.36 8.28
CA GLU A 65 -21.79 3.56 7.42
C GLU A 65 -20.46 4.34 7.52
N LYS A 66 -19.84 4.34 8.70
CA LYS A 66 -18.53 4.99 8.91
C LYS A 66 -17.41 4.42 8.04
N ILE A 67 -17.51 3.15 7.64
CA ILE A 67 -16.46 2.44 6.89
C ILE A 67 -16.70 2.53 5.37
N LYS A 68 -17.97 2.57 4.93
CA LYS A 68 -18.33 2.70 3.50
C LYS A 68 -17.76 3.97 2.85
N ASN A 69 -17.62 5.06 3.62
CA ASN A 69 -17.13 6.34 3.12
C ASN A 69 -15.60 6.47 3.08
N PHE A 70 -14.85 5.50 3.59
CA PHE A 70 -13.38 5.56 3.67
C PHE A 70 -12.68 5.02 2.40
N ALA A 71 -13.42 4.28 1.56
CA ALA A 71 -12.90 3.60 0.38
C ALA A 71 -13.03 4.42 -0.92
N GLY A 72 -13.50 5.68 -0.85
CA GLY A 72 -13.72 6.57 -1.99
C GLY A 72 -12.86 7.83 -1.94
#